data_AF-A0A9R0USW1-F1
#
_entry.id   AF-A0A9R0USW1-F1
#
_cell.length_a   1.000
_cell.length_b   1.000
_cell.length_c   1.000
_cell.angle_alpha   90.00
_cell.angle_beta   90.00
_cell.angle_gamma   90.00
#
_symmetry.space_group_name_H-M   'P 1'
#
loop_
_entity.id
_entity.type
_entity.pdbx_description
1 polymer ?
#
loop_
_entity_poly.entity_id
_entity_poly.type
_entity_poly.pdbx_seq_one_letter_code
_entity_poly.pdbx_strand_id
1 'polypeptide(L)'
;MAAKIMKQEITKEQTYLSELALASFNKRRKVKFELCETLLSRLFYESSRIFTHLNFIAKRKDKKKLFFAEIEDCGQGGKEILEVRCCVPLDSLCEGGYHYYCVDPPGHGYRKSLDFTRCYACTEFLKHPANGSTYTGGHDHRKRMYL
;
A
#
# COMPACT_ATOMS: atom_id res chain seq x y z
N MET A 1 7.82 -15.95 -19.82
CA MET A 1 6.69 -16.53 -19.07
C MET A 1 5.75 -15.40 -18.70
N ALA A 2 4.53 -15.39 -19.22
CA ALA A 2 3.56 -14.33 -18.95
C ALA A 2 3.08 -14.45 -17.50
N ALA A 3 3.37 -13.45 -16.67
CA ALA A 3 2.78 -13.33 -15.35
C ALA A 3 1.27 -13.19 -15.51
N LYS A 4 0.53 -14.29 -15.33
CA LYS A 4 -0.90 -14.22 -15.02
C LYS A 4 -0.98 -13.50 -13.69
N ILE A 5 -1.20 -12.19 -13.74
CA ILE A 5 -1.71 -11.44 -12.60
C ILE A 5 -2.98 -12.18 -12.20
N MET A 6 -2.96 -12.88 -11.07
CA MET A 6 -4.17 -13.43 -10.48
C MET A 6 -5.09 -12.23 -10.29
N LYS A 7 -6.14 -12.12 -11.11
CA LYS A 7 -7.18 -11.11 -10.93
C LYS A 7 -7.88 -11.47 -9.62
N GLN A 8 -7.44 -10.86 -8.53
CA GLN A 8 -8.19 -10.88 -7.28
C GLN A 8 -9.54 -10.23 -7.58
N GLU A 9 -10.64 -10.87 -7.19
CA GLU A 9 -11.95 -10.24 -7.28
C GLU A 9 -11.95 -9.01 -6.38
N ILE A 10 -12.04 -7.84 -7.02
CA ILE A 10 -12.04 -6.57 -6.31
C ILE A 10 -13.37 -6.42 -5.58
N THR A 11 -13.31 -6.28 -4.26
CA THR A 11 -14.52 -6.08 -3.45
C THR A 11 -14.98 -4.61 -3.51
N LYS A 12 -16.26 -4.39 -3.18
CA LYS A 12 -16.81 -3.03 -2.98
C LYS A 12 -16.01 -2.25 -1.94
N GLU A 13 -15.56 -2.93 -0.90
CA GLU A 13 -14.72 -2.38 0.17
C GLU A 13 -13.37 -1.88 -0.37
N GLN A 14 -12.65 -2.68 -1.15
CA GLN A 14 -11.37 -2.27 -1.74
C GLN A 14 -11.52 -1.05 -2.67
N THR A 15 -12.64 -0.97 -3.39
CA THR A 15 -12.96 0.20 -4.21
C THR A 15 -13.22 1.44 -3.36
N TYR A 16 -14.01 1.31 -2.29
CA TYR A 16 -14.25 2.38 -1.33
C TYR A 16 -12.94 2.91 -0.71
N LEU A 17 -12.01 2.02 -0.33
CA LEU A 17 -10.71 2.41 0.18
C LEU A 17 -9.88 3.21 -0.85
N SER A 18 -9.94 2.82 -2.12
CA SER A 18 -9.28 3.54 -3.22
C SER A 18 -9.87 4.94 -3.42
N GLU A 19 -11.20 5.07 -3.36
CA GLU A 19 -11.90 6.34 -3.43
C GLU A 19 -11.55 7.26 -2.25
N LEU A 20 -11.52 6.71 -1.03
CA LEU A 20 -11.13 7.43 0.18
C LEU A 20 -9.71 7.98 0.08
N ALA A 21 -8.76 7.14 -0.35
CA ALA A 21 -7.37 7.53 -0.56
C ALA A 21 -7.24 8.63 -1.63
N LEU A 22 -7.91 8.46 -2.77
CA LEU A 22 -7.88 9.43 -3.86
C LEU A 22 -8.51 10.77 -3.49
N ALA A 23 -9.63 10.75 -2.74
CA ALA A 23 -10.27 11.95 -2.23
C ALA A 23 -9.33 12.73 -1.29
N SER A 24 -8.64 12.03 -0.39
CA SER A 24 -7.62 12.61 0.49
C SER A 24 -6.48 13.26 -0.31
N PHE A 25 -5.96 12.57 -1.33
CA PHE A 25 -4.92 13.10 -2.22
C PHE A 25 -5.39 14.34 -2.99
N ASN A 26 -6.55 14.27 -3.63
CA ASN A 26 -7.14 15.36 -4.40
C ASN A 26 -7.33 16.60 -3.53
N LYS A 27 -7.86 16.43 -2.32
CA LYS A 27 -8.03 17.51 -1.33
C LYS A 27 -6.69 18.14 -0.95
N ARG A 28 -5.70 17.32 -0.58
CA ARG A 28 -4.38 17.78 -0.14
C ARG A 28 -3.61 18.52 -1.25
N ARG A 29 -3.68 18.01 -2.48
CA ARG A 29 -2.93 18.55 -3.63
C ARG A 29 -3.71 19.58 -4.45
N LYS A 30 -4.98 19.84 -4.13
CA LYS A 30 -5.89 20.71 -4.90
C LYS A 30 -5.96 20.32 -6.38
N VAL A 31 -6.10 19.02 -6.65
CA VAL A 31 -6.20 18.44 -7.99
C VAL A 31 -7.48 17.61 -8.13
N LYS A 32 -7.80 17.19 -9.36
CA LYS A 32 -8.98 16.38 -9.68
C LYS A 32 -8.56 15.16 -10.48
N PHE A 33 -8.16 14.10 -9.79
CA PHE A 33 -8.05 12.77 -10.37
C PHE A 33 -9.37 12.00 -10.19
N GLU A 34 -9.67 11.14 -11.14
CA GLU A 34 -10.81 10.22 -11.14
C GLU A 34 -10.30 8.79 -11.02
N LEU A 35 -10.89 8.00 -10.13
CA LEU A 35 -10.57 6.58 -9.98
C LEU A 35 -10.96 5.84 -11.28
N CYS A 36 -10.05 5.04 -11.81
CA CYS A 36 -10.30 4.19 -12.97
C CYS A 36 -10.51 2.74 -12.56
N GLU A 37 -9.61 2.23 -11.73
CA GLU A 37 -9.55 0.80 -11.40
C GLU A 37 -8.80 0.60 -10.08
N THR A 38 -9.30 -0.28 -9.23
CA THR A 38 -8.59 -0.80 -8.07
C THR A 38 -7.88 -2.08 -8.48
N LEU A 39 -6.59 -2.23 -8.14
CA LEU A 39 -5.78 -3.35 -8.65
C LEU A 39 -5.50 -4.41 -7.59
N LEU A 40 -4.91 -4.00 -6.47
CA LEU A 40 -4.46 -4.91 -5.42
C LEU A 40 -4.68 -4.25 -4.08
N SER A 41 -5.01 -5.05 -3.08
CA SER A 41 -5.11 -4.60 -1.69
C SER A 41 -4.62 -5.70 -0.76
N ARG A 42 -3.90 -5.30 0.29
CA ARG A 42 -3.37 -6.18 1.33
C ARG A 42 -3.66 -5.55 2.68
N LEU A 43 -4.54 -6.19 3.43
CA LEU A 43 -4.76 -5.91 4.85
C LEU A 43 -3.79 -6.71 5.69
N PHE A 44 -3.22 -6.10 6.71
CA PHE A 44 -2.28 -6.76 7.62
C PHE A 44 -2.24 -6.07 8.99
N TYR A 45 -1.78 -6.82 10.00
CA TYR A 45 -1.63 -6.34 11.37
C TYR A 45 -0.15 -6.13 11.71
N GLU A 46 0.21 -4.93 12.14
CA GLU A 46 1.57 -4.64 12.61
C GLU A 46 1.53 -3.75 13.85
N SER A 47 2.26 -4.17 14.90
CA SER A 47 2.46 -3.39 16.13
C SER A 47 1.16 -2.85 16.73
N SER A 48 0.15 -3.73 16.82
CA SER A 48 -1.17 -3.41 17.38
C SER A 48 -2.06 -2.50 16.53
N ARG A 49 -1.72 -2.34 15.25
CA ARG A 49 -2.43 -1.49 14.29
C ARG A 49 -2.78 -2.32 13.06
N ILE A 50 -3.92 -1.98 12.44
CA ILE A 50 -4.38 -2.61 11.21
C ILE A 50 -4.10 -1.64 10.07
N PHE A 51 -3.38 -2.12 9.07
CA PHE A 51 -3.05 -1.36 7.88
C PHE A 51 -3.60 -2.05 6.65
N THR A 52 -4.00 -1.25 5.68
CA THR A 52 -4.30 -1.69 4.33
C THR A 52 -3.41 -0.93 3.36
N HIS A 53 -2.57 -1.69 2.65
CA HIS A 53 -1.87 -1.21 1.47
C HIS A 53 -2.69 -1.50 0.23
N LEU A 54 -2.77 -0.55 -0.70
CA LEU A 54 -3.48 -0.77 -1.94
C LEU A 54 -2.83 -0.06 -3.13
N ASN A 55 -3.08 -0.62 -4.31
CA ASN A 55 -2.73 -0.05 -5.59
C ASN A 55 -3.99 0.19 -6.41
N PHE A 56 -4.06 1.37 -7.04
CA PHE A 56 -5.17 1.72 -7.92
C PHE A 56 -4.68 2.64 -9.04
N ILE A 57 -5.43 2.68 -10.14
CA ILE A 57 -5.19 3.58 -11.26
C ILE A 57 -6.17 4.74 -11.15
N ALA A 58 -5.65 5.96 -11.20
CA ALA A 58 -6.46 7.15 -11.35
C ALA A 58 -6.00 7.96 -12.56
N LYS A 59 -6.93 8.65 -13.20
CA LYS A 59 -6.66 9.52 -14.35
C LYS A 59 -6.89 10.97 -14.00
N ARG A 60 -6.12 11.86 -14.60
CA ARG A 60 -6.43 13.29 -14.64
C ARG A 60 -6.34 13.71 -16.09
N LYS A 61 -7.46 14.17 -16.66
CA LYS A 61 -7.63 14.29 -18.11
C LYS A 61 -7.32 12.92 -18.74
N ASP A 62 -6.47 12.87 -19.76
CA ASP A 62 -6.13 11.62 -20.48
C ASP A 62 -4.90 10.90 -19.91
N LYS A 63 -4.32 11.39 -18.80
CA LYS A 63 -3.12 10.80 -18.19
C LYS A 63 -3.51 9.90 -17.02
N LYS A 64 -3.36 8.59 -17.20
CA LYS A 64 -3.46 7.58 -16.15
C LYS A 64 -2.17 7.51 -15.33
N LYS A 65 -2.31 7.27 -14.02
CA LYS A 65 -1.21 7.00 -13.10
C LYS A 65 -1.58 5.89 -12.14
N LEU A 66 -0.61 5.04 -11.83
CA LEU A 66 -0.68 4.10 -10.72
C LEU A 66 -0.46 4.87 -9.41
N PHE A 67 -1.21 4.52 -8.38
CA PHE A 67 -1.10 5.06 -7.04
C PHE A 67 -0.83 3.94 -6.05
N PHE A 68 -0.09 4.29 -5.00
CA PHE A 68 -0.02 3.54 -3.76
C PHE A 68 -0.74 4.35 -2.67
N ALA A 69 -1.45 3.65 -1.79
CA ALA A 69 -1.98 4.23 -0.57
C ALA A 69 -1.81 3.28 0.62
N GLU A 70 -1.65 3.89 1.79
CA GLU A 70 -1.72 3.25 3.09
C GLU A 70 -2.90 3.86 3.87
N ILE A 71 -3.77 2.99 4.35
CA ILE A 71 -4.89 3.33 5.22
C ILE A 71 -4.69 2.58 6.53
N GLU A 72 -4.86 3.25 7.65
CA GLU A 72 -4.89 2.63 8.97
C GLU A 72 -6.31 2.61 9.50
N ASP A 73 -6.74 1.47 10.02
CA ASP A 73 -7.95 1.41 10.85
C ASP A 73 -7.58 1.74 12.30
N CYS A 74 -7.98 2.92 12.73
CA CYS A 74 -7.81 3.48 14.07
C CYS A 74 -9.03 3.17 14.97
N GLY A 75 -9.92 2.31 14.51
CA GLY A 75 -11.13 1.90 15.21
C GLY A 75 -10.89 1.25 16.57
N GLN A 76 -11.82 1.44 17.50
CA GLN A 76 -11.88 0.74 18.78
C GLN A 76 -13.29 0.21 19.02
N GLY A 77 -13.40 -0.96 19.66
CA GLY A 77 -14.70 -1.53 20.06
C GLY A 77 -15.64 -1.87 18.88
N GLY A 78 -15.08 -2.24 17.72
CA GLY A 78 -15.85 -2.63 16.53
C GLY A 78 -16.33 -1.46 15.66
N LYS A 79 -15.97 -0.22 15.98
CA LYS A 79 -16.23 0.94 15.12
C LYS A 79 -15.02 1.17 14.21
N GLU A 80 -15.22 1.00 12.90
CA GLU A 80 -14.20 1.31 11.89
C GLU A 80 -13.90 2.82 11.86
N ILE A 81 -12.63 3.20 11.94
CA ILE A 81 -12.16 4.59 11.80
C ILE A 81 -10.96 4.62 10.87
N LEU A 82 -11.22 4.81 9.58
CA LEU A 82 -10.18 4.77 8.55
C LEU A 82 -9.44 6.11 8.40
N GLU A 83 -8.13 6.08 8.61
CA GLU A 83 -7.24 7.22 8.36
C GLU A 83 -6.31 6.95 7.18
N VAL A 84 -6.38 7.81 6.15
CA VAL A 84 -5.44 7.77 5.02
C VAL A 84 -4.09 8.33 5.48
N ARG A 85 -3.13 7.43 5.76
CA ARG A 85 -1.77 7.78 6.17
C ARG A 85 -0.97 8.34 4.99
N CYS A 86 -1.02 7.66 3.86
CA CYS A 86 -0.43 8.15 2.62
C CYS A 86 -1.24 7.80 1.38
N CYS A 87 -1.07 8.62 0.35
CA CYS A 87 -1.55 8.33 -1.00
C CYS A 87 -0.63 9.08 -1.98
N VAL A 88 0.08 8.36 -2.84
CA VAL A 88 1.07 8.94 -3.75
C VAL A 88 1.02 8.27 -5.12
N PRO A 89 1.22 9.02 -6.22
CA PRO A 89 1.44 8.43 -7.52
C PRO A 89 2.80 7.72 -7.53
N LEU A 90 2.86 6.56 -8.18
CA LEU A 90 4.08 5.79 -8.35
C LEU A 90 4.78 6.15 -9.68
N ASP A 91 6.10 5.96 -9.69
CA ASP A 91 6.95 6.05 -10.88
C ASP A 91 7.42 4.65 -11.34
N SER A 92 8.21 4.60 -12.41
CA SER A 92 8.68 3.34 -13.00
C SER A 92 9.75 2.61 -12.17
N LEU A 93 10.32 3.24 -11.14
CA LEU A 93 11.33 2.64 -10.26
C LEU A 93 10.73 1.96 -9.02
N CYS A 94 9.40 1.99 -8.89
CA CYS A 94 8.70 1.45 -7.74
C CYS A 94 8.72 -0.09 -7.74
N GLU A 95 9.25 -0.68 -6.66
CA GLU A 95 9.29 -2.12 -6.42
C GLU A 95 8.02 -2.62 -5.72
N GLY A 96 7.83 -3.94 -5.70
CA GLY A 96 6.78 -4.56 -4.90
C GLY A 96 7.24 -4.89 -3.48
N GLY A 97 6.35 -5.50 -2.70
CA GLY A 97 6.69 -6.02 -1.39
C GLY A 97 7.54 -7.29 -1.42
N TYR A 98 8.09 -7.62 -0.27
CA TYR A 98 9.08 -8.66 -0.02
C TYR A 98 8.53 -9.83 0.82
N HIS A 99 7.21 -10.00 0.91
CA HIS A 99 6.56 -10.98 1.79
C HIS A 99 7.12 -12.41 1.67
N TYR A 100 7.40 -12.87 0.44
CA TYR A 100 7.95 -14.22 0.19
C TYR A 100 9.47 -14.30 0.16
N TYR A 101 10.18 -13.17 0.32
CA TYR A 101 11.63 -13.16 0.29
C TYR A 101 12.17 -13.60 1.66
N CYS A 102 12.56 -14.88 1.74
CA CYS A 102 13.10 -15.49 2.95
C CYS A 102 14.55 -15.10 3.27
N VAL A 103 15.17 -14.21 2.48
CA VAL A 103 16.58 -13.85 2.64
C VAL A 103 16.68 -12.74 3.67
N ASP A 104 17.43 -12.97 4.75
CA ASP A 104 17.87 -11.89 5.63
C ASP A 104 18.55 -10.82 4.77
N PRO A 105 18.03 -9.58 4.71
CA PRO A 105 18.57 -8.60 3.80
C PRO A 105 20.03 -8.29 4.18
N PRO A 106 20.97 -8.40 3.23
CA PRO A 106 22.38 -8.23 3.52
C PRO A 106 22.68 -6.77 3.90
N GLY A 107 23.24 -6.56 5.10
CA GLY A 107 24.05 -5.37 5.42
C GLY A 107 23.37 -3.99 5.40
N HIS A 108 22.04 -3.87 5.33
CA HIS A 108 21.37 -2.56 5.39
C HIS A 108 21.09 -2.16 6.84
N GLY A 109 21.40 -0.91 7.21
CA GLY A 109 21.34 -0.39 8.57
C GLY A 109 19.94 -0.36 9.17
N TYR A 110 19.48 -1.50 9.69
CA TYR A 110 18.25 -1.59 10.46
C TYR A 110 18.31 -0.68 11.67
N ARG A 111 17.30 0.17 11.84
CA ARG A 111 17.04 0.78 13.15
C ARG A 111 16.11 -0.13 13.90
N LYS A 112 16.61 -0.81 14.93
CA LYS A 112 15.78 -1.67 15.80
C LYS A 112 14.91 -2.66 15.00
N SER A 113 15.52 -3.42 14.07
CA SER A 113 14.84 -4.38 13.16
C SER A 113 13.84 -3.83 12.14
N LEU A 114 13.67 -2.51 12.02
CA LEU A 114 12.83 -1.93 10.97
C LEU A 114 13.64 -1.61 9.73
N ASP A 115 13.12 -2.01 8.57
CA ASP A 115 13.64 -1.69 7.26
C ASP A 115 12.68 -0.77 6.51
N PHE A 116 13.03 0.52 6.50
CA PHE A 116 12.27 1.58 5.84
C PHE A 116 12.52 1.67 4.33
N THR A 117 13.12 0.65 3.73
CA THR A 117 13.29 0.56 2.27
C THR A 117 12.36 -0.48 1.65
N ARG A 118 11.82 -1.41 2.43
CA ARG A 118 11.01 -2.53 1.93
C ARG A 118 9.74 -2.74 2.74
N CYS A 119 8.73 -3.32 2.09
CA CYS A 119 7.50 -3.77 2.74
C CYS A 119 7.49 -5.30 2.82
N TYR A 120 7.47 -5.88 4.02
CA TYR A 120 7.42 -7.32 4.25
C TYR A 120 5.98 -7.86 4.39
N ALA A 121 4.98 -6.98 4.42
CA ALA A 121 3.56 -7.36 4.49
C ALA A 121 2.93 -7.67 3.13
N CYS A 122 3.52 -7.17 2.05
CA CYS A 122 2.99 -7.27 0.70
C CYS A 122 3.85 -8.16 -0.21
N THR A 123 3.24 -8.75 -1.23
CA THR A 123 3.93 -9.54 -2.27
C THR A 123 4.58 -8.63 -3.31
N GLU A 124 5.39 -9.19 -4.22
CA GLU A 124 6.06 -8.40 -5.27
C GLU A 124 5.10 -7.71 -6.27
N PHE A 125 3.81 -8.04 -6.22
CA PHE A 125 2.79 -7.49 -7.11
C PHE A 125 2.23 -6.15 -6.64
N LEU A 126 2.09 -5.94 -5.32
CA LEU A 126 1.63 -4.66 -4.78
C LEU A 126 2.83 -3.72 -4.72
N LYS A 127 2.80 -2.67 -5.53
CA LYS A 127 3.90 -1.72 -5.69
C LYS A 127 3.91 -0.65 -4.62
N HIS A 128 5.11 -0.30 -4.16
CA HIS A 128 5.37 0.69 -3.11
C HIS A 128 6.21 1.84 -3.65
N PRO A 129 6.14 3.03 -3.01
CA PRO A 129 7.08 4.11 -3.28
C PRO A 129 8.51 3.67 -2.97
N ALA A 130 9.47 4.07 -3.81
CA ALA A 130 10.89 3.73 -3.61
C ALA A 130 11.45 4.20 -2.25
N ASN A 131 10.92 5.31 -1.71
CA ASN A 131 11.21 5.74 -0.35
C ASN A 131 10.18 5.15 0.62
N GLY A 132 10.55 4.08 1.33
CA GLY A 132 9.66 3.42 2.28
C GLY A 132 9.29 4.29 3.49
N SER A 133 9.97 5.41 3.76
CA SER A 133 9.52 6.40 4.76
C SER A 133 8.21 7.12 4.39
N THR A 134 7.65 6.83 3.22
CA THR A 134 6.36 7.39 2.75
C THR A 134 5.16 6.72 3.44
N TYR A 135 5.34 5.52 3.98
CA TYR A 135 4.31 4.75 4.67
C TYR A 135 4.84 4.24 6.02
N THR A 136 3.96 3.67 6.82
CA THR A 136 4.21 3.37 8.24
C THR A 136 4.34 1.87 8.49
N GLY A 137 3.47 1.08 7.87
CA GLY A 137 3.30 -0.33 8.14
C GLY A 137 4.08 -1.25 7.20
N GLY A 138 4.42 -2.44 7.68
CA GLY A 138 5.07 -3.49 6.90
C GLY A 138 6.60 -3.37 6.86
N HIS A 139 7.19 -2.58 7.76
CA HIS A 139 8.64 -2.44 7.88
C HIS A 139 9.28 -3.44 8.86
N ASP A 140 8.48 -4.22 9.59
CA ASP A 140 8.98 -5.23 10.53
C ASP A 140 9.19 -6.59 9.84
N HIS A 141 10.43 -6.85 9.41
CA HIS A 141 10.80 -8.11 8.75
C HIS A 141 10.59 -9.37 9.62
N ARG A 142 10.41 -9.22 10.94
CA ARG A 142 10.20 -10.33 11.88
C ARG A 142 8.75 -10.78 11.93
N LYS A 143 7.81 -9.91 11.58
CA LYS A 143 6.36 -10.17 11.70
C LYS A 143 5.77 -10.74 10.41
N ARG A 144 6.45 -11.68 9.76
CA ARG A 144 6.01 -12.31 8.50
C ARG A 144 4.64 -13.03 8.57
N MET A 145 4.05 -13.18 9.77
CA MET A 145 2.69 -13.71 9.99
C MET A 145 1.62 -12.63 9.82
N TYR A 146 1.57 -12.02 8.63
CA TYR A 146 0.49 -11.10 8.26
C TYR A 146 -0.67 -11.91 7.67
N LEU A 147 -1.89 -11.68 8.17
CA LEU A 147 -3.14 -12.38 7.85
C LEU A 147 -3.33 -12.72 6.36
#